data_AF-A0A7S2X634-F1
#
_entry.id   AF-A0A7S2X634-F1
#
_cell.length_a   1.000
_cell.length_b   1.000
_cell.length_c   1.000
_cell.angle_alpha   90.00
_cell.angle_beta   90.00
_cell.angle_gamma   90.00
#
_symmetry.space_group_name_H-M   'P 1'
#
loop_
_entity.id
_entity.type
_entity.pdbx_description
1 polymer ?
#
loop_
_entity_poly.entity_id
_entity_poly.type
_entity_poly.pdbx_seq_one_letter_code
_entity_poly.pdbx_strand_id
1 'polypeptide(L)'
;TTKTFRDAFPYRSRVVIGSSFTAVMILGMMECAIQINDPHLYLPLLVKYTVWNFFPSMIWDTIPADTLAWSLGLDPSEVFRQFGQGATEMAAKAKMEMGVQGLKVARSILASFMTLAQIIRVLQTALKASAWHKEAIIDGREPPVGHGIHERFIRMGGTASDVTELSMARYKRNILPVFDGSSSRRRALAEEFSEGGKFPVMWTVQSGNYASLTDWEPMFRDPTAQWYLTTRNGEKILYIEADATNVEEALALGKEATDLSVAQASRGFRVLEMLANTKLASPPDAIVRVFLADTRQKISPGGNKSLDLGEYVEQTKEADITIDATAPLLQEVIDWCEAVKPDPEAEEASWTKWRPGWFADITGGEKEFKKTILFDTTNKDYYNVIATTLGKVGYRIIDRGSVDPQLSFHLPRLIYRETSADTISLFHTLMTRRLADPSRCCIMIDSSRVVQELDYIDSQFRKFQPLEDDSDTPPSQSPPKVEGQLFKTICSAVIYDDLLRQVRIWTRMGYKPYEIQRELNLRFAPIFAIQDELNTQEITDEAD
;
A
#
# COMPACT_ATOMS: atom_id res chain seq x y z
N THR A 1 -18.18 16.90 -6.98
CA THR A 1 -18.21 17.86 -8.10
C THR A 1 -19.00 19.13 -7.81
N THR A 2 -20.22 19.07 -7.23
CA THR A 2 -21.01 20.29 -6.91
C THR A 2 -20.43 21.15 -5.79
N LYS A 3 -19.78 20.55 -4.77
CA LYS A 3 -19.07 21.29 -3.71
C LYS A 3 -17.86 22.07 -4.29
N THR A 4 -17.10 21.40 -5.16
CA THR A 4 -15.92 21.95 -5.84
C THR A 4 -16.23 23.15 -6.74
N PHE A 5 -17.39 23.16 -7.41
CA PHE A 5 -17.79 24.30 -8.25
C PHE A 5 -18.18 25.54 -7.43
N ARG A 6 -18.79 25.34 -6.26
CA ARG A 6 -19.12 26.44 -5.34
C ARG A 6 -17.87 27.06 -4.73
N ASP A 7 -16.86 26.24 -4.46
CA ASP A 7 -15.55 26.65 -3.95
C ASP A 7 -14.67 27.28 -5.04
N ALA A 8 -14.84 26.89 -6.30
CA ALA A 8 -14.14 27.49 -7.45
C ALA A 8 -14.46 28.98 -7.63
N PHE A 9 -15.67 29.41 -7.25
CA PHE A 9 -16.11 30.80 -7.34
C PHE A 9 -16.59 31.31 -5.98
N PRO A 10 -15.67 31.75 -5.09
CA PRO A 10 -16.04 32.38 -3.84
C PRO A 10 -16.88 33.64 -4.11
N TYR A 11 -17.71 34.04 -3.14
CA TYR A 11 -18.64 35.17 -3.28
C TYR A 11 -17.97 36.44 -3.84
N ARG A 12 -16.78 36.79 -3.32
CA ARG A 12 -15.97 37.92 -3.80
C ARG A 12 -15.65 37.84 -5.30
N SER A 13 -15.32 36.65 -5.80
CA SER A 13 -15.05 36.44 -7.22
C SER A 13 -16.29 36.67 -8.08
N ARG A 14 -17.47 36.27 -7.62
CA ARG A 14 -18.74 36.50 -8.32
C ARG A 14 -19.09 37.98 -8.38
N VAL A 15 -18.86 38.71 -7.29
CA VAL A 15 -19.07 40.17 -7.25
C VAL A 15 -18.15 40.88 -8.24
N VAL A 16 -16.87 40.51 -8.31
CA VAL A 16 -15.91 41.11 -9.27
C VAL A 16 -16.26 40.77 -10.72
N ILE A 17 -16.73 39.55 -11.00
CA ILE A 17 -17.20 39.18 -12.34
C ILE A 17 -18.45 39.99 -12.71
N GLY A 18 -19.42 40.07 -11.79
CA GLY A 18 -20.64 40.84 -11.98
C GLY A 18 -20.36 42.31 -12.23
N SER A 19 -19.47 42.93 -11.45
CA SER A 19 -19.09 44.34 -11.65
C SER A 19 -18.33 44.56 -12.95
N SER A 20 -17.41 43.67 -13.32
CA SER A 20 -16.65 43.77 -14.59
C SER A 20 -17.57 43.59 -15.79
N PHE A 21 -18.46 42.60 -15.76
CA PHE A 21 -19.48 42.40 -16.77
C PHE A 21 -20.37 43.64 -16.91
N THR A 22 -20.86 44.17 -15.79
CA THR A 22 -21.69 45.38 -15.76
C THR A 22 -20.95 46.58 -16.34
N ALA A 23 -19.67 46.76 -16.00
CA ALA A 23 -18.84 47.83 -16.55
C ALA A 23 -18.66 47.71 -18.08
N VAL A 24 -18.38 46.51 -18.59
CA VAL A 24 -18.30 46.24 -20.04
C VAL A 24 -19.62 46.54 -20.74
N MET A 25 -20.74 46.16 -20.12
CA MET A 25 -22.08 46.43 -20.64
C MET A 25 -22.38 47.93 -20.67
N ILE A 26 -22.10 48.65 -19.58
CA ILE A 26 -22.30 50.11 -19.49
C ILE A 26 -21.45 50.82 -20.55
N LEU A 27 -20.19 50.44 -20.72
CA LEU A 27 -19.31 51.04 -21.72
C LEU A 27 -19.82 50.80 -23.14
N GLY A 28 -20.35 49.60 -23.44
CA GLY A 28 -20.93 49.31 -24.75
C GLY A 28 -22.22 50.10 -25.02
N MET A 29 -23.04 50.31 -23.98
CA MET A 29 -24.23 51.16 -24.08
C MET A 29 -23.85 52.63 -24.30
N MET A 30 -22.86 53.15 -23.56
CA MET A 30 -22.35 54.51 -23.73
C MET A 30 -21.73 54.71 -25.12
N GLU A 31 -20.96 53.74 -25.60
CA GLU A 31 -20.35 53.74 -26.93
C GLU A 31 -21.40 53.87 -28.04
N CYS A 32 -22.50 53.13 -27.93
CA CYS A 32 -23.62 53.17 -28.88
C CYS A 32 -24.45 54.46 -28.73
N ALA A 33 -24.74 54.88 -27.49
CA ALA A 33 -25.55 56.06 -27.19
C ALA A 33 -24.94 57.37 -27.74
N ILE A 34 -23.60 57.49 -27.74
CA ILE A 34 -22.91 58.67 -28.28
C ILE A 34 -23.11 58.78 -29.80
N GLN A 35 -23.28 57.66 -30.50
CA GLN A 35 -23.44 57.62 -31.96
C GLN A 35 -24.88 57.89 -32.41
N ILE A 36 -25.87 57.73 -31.54
CA ILE A 36 -27.30 57.82 -31.85
C ILE A 36 -27.84 59.25 -31.65
N ASN A 37 -28.79 59.66 -32.49
CA ASN A 37 -29.46 60.97 -32.38
C ASN A 37 -30.31 61.08 -31.09
N ASP A 38 -31.23 60.13 -30.89
CA ASP A 38 -32.06 60.01 -29.68
C ASP A 38 -31.92 58.62 -29.04
N PRO A 39 -31.08 58.47 -28.00
CA PRO A 39 -30.83 57.18 -27.36
C PRO A 39 -32.07 56.53 -26.74
N HIS A 40 -33.09 57.31 -26.37
CA HIS A 40 -34.29 56.80 -25.70
C HIS A 40 -35.22 56.07 -26.69
N LEU A 41 -35.26 56.52 -27.94
CA LEU A 41 -36.06 55.90 -29.00
C LEU A 41 -35.47 54.57 -29.50
N TYR A 42 -34.16 54.37 -29.37
CA TYR A 42 -33.45 53.21 -29.93
C TYR A 42 -32.84 52.26 -28.86
N LEU A 43 -33.47 52.16 -27.69
CA LEU A 43 -33.03 51.26 -26.61
C LEU A 43 -32.74 49.81 -27.08
N PRO A 44 -33.53 49.17 -27.97
CA PRO A 44 -33.23 47.84 -28.48
C PRO A 44 -31.89 47.74 -29.22
N LEU A 45 -31.50 48.80 -29.95
CA LEU A 45 -30.21 48.86 -30.64
C LEU A 45 -29.06 49.00 -29.64
N LEU A 46 -29.19 49.81 -28.58
CA LEU A 46 -28.17 49.93 -27.53
C LEU A 46 -27.91 48.58 -26.85
N VAL A 47 -28.98 47.88 -26.45
CA VAL A 47 -28.88 46.57 -25.80
C VAL A 47 -28.27 45.55 -26.75
N LYS A 48 -28.77 45.46 -27.99
CA LYS A 48 -28.25 44.53 -29.00
C LYS A 48 -26.78 44.83 -29.30
N TYR A 49 -26.40 46.10 -29.49
CA TYR A 49 -25.02 46.50 -29.73
C TYR A 49 -24.08 46.02 -28.63
N THR A 50 -24.47 46.26 -27.39
CA THR A 50 -23.67 45.91 -26.23
C THR A 50 -23.51 44.39 -26.10
N VAL A 51 -24.61 43.64 -26.23
CA VAL A 51 -24.61 42.18 -26.12
C VAL A 51 -23.75 41.56 -27.24
N TRP A 52 -23.92 42.01 -28.48
CA TRP A 52 -23.20 41.46 -29.63
C TRP A 52 -21.72 41.84 -29.63
N ASN A 53 -21.35 42.99 -29.07
CA ASN A 53 -19.96 43.41 -28.94
C ASN A 53 -19.26 42.90 -27.66
N PHE A 54 -19.96 42.19 -26.77
CA PHE A 54 -19.38 41.65 -25.55
C PHE A 54 -18.25 40.64 -25.85
N PHE A 55 -18.54 39.59 -26.64
CA PHE A 55 -17.56 38.56 -26.98
C PHE A 55 -16.45 39.05 -27.93
N PRO A 56 -16.74 39.78 -29.02
CA PRO A 56 -15.70 40.35 -29.89
C PRO A 56 -14.66 41.16 -29.11
N SER A 57 -15.08 41.87 -28.06
CA SER A 57 -14.14 42.69 -27.30
C SER A 57 -13.23 41.93 -26.35
N MET A 58 -13.48 40.63 -26.13
CA MET A 58 -12.51 39.73 -25.51
C MET A 58 -11.31 39.42 -26.44
N ILE A 59 -11.50 39.57 -27.75
CA ILE A 59 -10.47 39.33 -28.80
C ILE A 59 -10.09 40.62 -29.54
N TRP A 60 -10.42 41.77 -28.95
CA TRP A 60 -10.10 43.11 -29.45
C TRP A 60 -10.79 43.46 -30.77
N ASP A 61 -11.94 42.84 -31.00
CA ASP A 61 -12.80 43.07 -32.16
C ASP A 61 -14.08 43.82 -31.76
N THR A 62 -14.75 44.41 -32.74
CA THR A 62 -16.02 45.14 -32.59
C THR A 62 -16.81 45.09 -33.88
N ILE A 63 -18.06 44.67 -33.78
CA ILE A 63 -19.06 44.70 -34.85
C ILE A 63 -19.51 46.15 -35.06
N PRO A 64 -19.42 46.69 -36.30
CA PRO A 64 -19.87 48.03 -36.61
C PRO A 64 -21.35 48.26 -36.28
N ALA A 65 -21.67 49.46 -35.75
CA ALA A 65 -23.03 49.80 -35.32
C ALA A 65 -24.03 49.76 -36.48
N ASP A 66 -23.61 50.16 -37.69
CA ASP A 66 -24.42 50.12 -38.91
C ASP A 66 -24.90 48.71 -39.25
N THR A 67 -24.01 47.72 -39.11
CA THR A 67 -24.34 46.31 -39.37
C THR A 67 -25.44 45.82 -38.42
N LEU A 68 -25.37 46.27 -37.16
CA LEU A 68 -26.36 45.93 -36.14
C LEU A 68 -27.68 46.68 -36.32
N ALA A 69 -27.66 47.93 -36.78
CA ALA A 69 -28.85 48.68 -37.15
C ALA A 69 -29.59 48.03 -38.33
N TRP A 70 -28.88 47.65 -39.40
CA TRP A 70 -29.44 46.88 -40.50
C TRP A 70 -30.05 45.56 -40.04
N SER A 71 -29.41 44.86 -39.10
CA SER A 71 -29.93 43.61 -38.53
C SER A 71 -31.23 43.77 -37.72
N LEU A 72 -31.62 45.00 -37.40
CA LEU A 72 -32.88 45.35 -36.74
C LEU A 72 -33.91 45.95 -37.69
N GLY A 73 -33.59 46.04 -39.00
CA GLY A 73 -34.44 46.70 -39.98
C GLY A 73 -34.48 48.23 -39.83
N LEU A 74 -33.49 48.81 -39.16
CA LEU A 74 -33.35 50.25 -39.01
C LEU A 74 -32.41 50.78 -40.08
N ASP A 75 -32.74 51.92 -40.69
CA ASP A 75 -31.83 52.64 -41.58
C ASP A 75 -30.76 53.36 -40.74
N PRO A 76 -29.46 53.02 -40.88
CA PRO A 76 -28.38 53.68 -40.13
C PRO A 76 -28.36 55.20 -40.31
N SER A 77 -28.79 55.69 -41.48
CA SER A 77 -28.81 57.11 -41.79
C SER A 77 -29.82 57.89 -40.94
N GLU A 78 -30.92 57.26 -40.53
CA GLU A 78 -31.94 57.88 -39.66
C GLU A 78 -31.57 57.79 -38.18
N VAL A 79 -30.87 56.71 -37.79
CA VAL A 79 -30.57 56.39 -36.39
C VAL A 79 -29.31 57.10 -35.88
N PHE A 80 -28.25 57.14 -36.68
CA PHE A 80 -26.96 57.69 -36.26
C PHE A 80 -26.83 59.18 -36.55
N ARG A 81 -26.01 59.86 -35.74
CA ARG A 81 -25.70 61.28 -35.92
C ARG A 81 -25.01 61.52 -37.26
N GLN A 82 -25.68 62.27 -38.12
CA GLN A 82 -25.09 62.77 -39.36
C GLN A 82 -24.38 64.09 -39.09
N PHE A 83 -23.16 64.23 -39.61
CA PHE A 83 -22.40 65.48 -39.59
C PHE A 83 -22.26 65.96 -41.03
N GLY A 84 -22.50 67.26 -41.27
CA GLY A 84 -22.27 67.85 -42.58
C GLY A 84 -20.78 68.08 -42.87
N GLN A 85 -20.51 68.69 -44.03
CA GLN A 85 -19.15 68.91 -44.54
C GLN A 85 -18.49 70.19 -44.03
N GLY A 86 -19.11 70.92 -43.09
CA GLY A 86 -18.53 72.13 -42.51
C GLY A 86 -17.32 71.83 -41.62
N ALA A 87 -16.31 72.71 -41.62
CA ALA A 87 -15.10 72.53 -40.82
C ALA A 87 -15.38 72.38 -39.31
N THR A 88 -16.39 73.09 -38.79
CA THR A 88 -16.86 73.00 -37.39
C THR A 88 -17.55 71.67 -37.09
N GLU A 89 -18.35 71.15 -38.03
CA GLU A 89 -19.05 69.87 -37.90
C GLU A 89 -18.09 68.68 -38.03
N MET A 90 -17.07 68.78 -38.89
CA MET A 90 -15.99 67.80 -38.98
C MET A 90 -15.18 67.72 -37.67
N ALA A 91 -14.90 68.85 -37.03
CA ALA A 91 -14.22 68.85 -35.72
C ALA A 91 -15.08 68.19 -34.63
N ALA A 92 -16.40 68.42 -34.64
CA ALA A 92 -17.33 67.75 -33.73
C ALA A 92 -17.41 66.24 -33.99
N LYS A 93 -17.44 65.82 -35.26
CA LYS A 93 -17.39 64.41 -35.67
C LYS A 93 -16.12 63.73 -35.18
N ALA A 94 -14.95 64.33 -35.43
CA ALA A 94 -13.67 63.78 -34.99
C ALA A 94 -13.61 63.62 -33.46
N LYS A 95 -14.11 64.61 -32.70
CA LYS A 95 -14.19 64.53 -31.24
C LYS A 95 -15.12 63.39 -30.78
N MET A 96 -16.25 63.21 -31.45
CA MET A 96 -17.18 62.10 -31.18
C MET A 96 -16.52 60.74 -31.45
N GLU A 97 -15.91 60.57 -32.63
CA GLU A 97 -15.23 59.34 -33.04
C GLU A 97 -14.06 59.01 -32.11
N MET A 98 -13.27 60.00 -31.68
CA MET A 98 -12.23 59.79 -30.66
C MET A 98 -12.83 59.33 -29.32
N GLY A 99 -13.97 59.88 -28.91
CA GLY A 99 -14.67 59.45 -27.70
C GLY A 99 -15.18 58.00 -27.80
N VAL A 100 -15.78 57.65 -28.93
CA VAL A 100 -16.22 56.28 -29.24
C VAL A 100 -15.03 55.32 -29.25
N GLN A 101 -13.91 55.70 -29.87
CA GLN A 101 -12.70 54.88 -29.89
C GLN A 101 -12.09 54.68 -28.49
N GLY A 102 -12.11 55.73 -27.65
CA GLY A 102 -11.69 55.62 -26.25
C GLY A 102 -12.54 54.63 -25.45
N LEU A 103 -13.87 54.67 -25.64
CA LEU A 103 -14.80 53.71 -25.00
C LEU A 103 -14.61 52.28 -25.54
N LYS A 104 -14.40 52.11 -26.85
CA LYS A 104 -14.07 50.82 -27.47
C LYS A 104 -12.83 50.19 -26.83
N VAL A 105 -11.75 50.96 -26.73
CA VAL A 105 -10.50 50.52 -26.12
C VAL A 105 -10.70 50.17 -24.65
N ALA A 106 -11.37 51.02 -23.87
CA ALA A 106 -11.63 50.77 -22.46
C ALA A 106 -12.46 49.49 -22.25
N ARG A 107 -13.51 49.31 -23.07
CA ARG A 107 -14.37 48.12 -23.04
C ARG A 107 -13.59 46.86 -23.40
N SER A 108 -12.77 46.91 -24.45
CA SER A 108 -11.94 45.77 -24.86
C SER A 108 -10.86 45.41 -23.84
N ILE A 109 -10.20 46.41 -23.23
CA ILE A 109 -9.26 46.20 -22.13
C ILE A 109 -9.96 45.48 -20.98
N LEU A 110 -11.09 46.00 -20.51
CA LEU A 110 -11.83 45.40 -19.39
C LEU A 110 -12.32 43.99 -19.71
N ALA A 111 -12.89 43.77 -20.90
CA ALA A 111 -13.37 42.45 -21.33
C ALA A 111 -12.22 41.42 -21.42
N SER A 112 -11.05 41.84 -21.94
CA SER A 112 -9.88 40.98 -22.09
C SER A 112 -9.27 40.61 -20.73
N PHE A 113 -9.05 41.59 -19.85
CA PHE A 113 -8.52 41.33 -18.51
C PHE A 113 -9.48 40.48 -17.67
N MET A 114 -10.79 40.72 -17.78
CA MET A 114 -11.80 39.88 -17.14
C MET A 114 -11.70 38.43 -17.60
N THR A 115 -11.57 38.20 -18.91
CA THR A 115 -11.47 36.86 -19.52
C THR A 115 -10.19 36.16 -19.10
N LEU A 116 -9.04 36.83 -19.21
CA LEU A 116 -7.75 36.31 -18.78
C LEU A 116 -7.74 35.94 -17.30
N ALA A 117 -8.33 36.79 -16.45
CA ALA A 117 -8.47 36.51 -15.02
C ALA A 117 -9.33 35.25 -14.75
N GLN A 118 -10.38 34.99 -15.55
CA GLN A 118 -11.15 33.76 -15.41
C GLN A 118 -10.37 32.53 -15.86
N ILE A 119 -9.64 32.60 -16.97
CA ILE A 119 -8.82 31.49 -17.46
C ILE A 119 -7.79 31.08 -16.41
N ILE A 120 -7.07 32.06 -15.83
CA ILE A 120 -6.09 31.81 -14.76
C ILE A 120 -6.74 31.15 -13.54
N ARG A 121 -7.95 31.56 -13.16
CA ARG A 121 -8.68 30.97 -12.02
C ARG A 121 -9.13 29.54 -12.28
N VAL A 122 -9.63 29.25 -13.47
CA VAL A 122 -9.99 27.89 -13.88
C VAL A 122 -8.74 27.01 -13.83
N LEU A 123 -7.61 27.49 -14.34
CA LEU A 123 -6.34 26.78 -14.28
C LEU A 123 -5.89 26.54 -12.83
N GLN A 124 -5.91 27.56 -11.97
CA GLN A 124 -5.56 27.42 -10.55
C GLN A 124 -6.47 26.44 -9.81
N THR A 125 -7.76 26.46 -10.09
CA THR A 125 -8.73 25.53 -9.52
C THR A 125 -8.47 24.10 -10.00
N ALA A 126 -8.18 23.93 -11.29
CA ALA A 126 -7.85 22.63 -11.86
C ALA A 126 -6.56 22.06 -11.25
N LEU A 127 -5.52 22.87 -11.10
CA LEU A 127 -4.26 22.46 -10.46
C LEU A 127 -4.47 22.08 -8.98
N LYS A 128 -5.26 22.86 -8.23
CA LYS A 128 -5.62 22.53 -6.84
C LYS A 128 -6.44 21.26 -6.74
N ALA A 129 -7.41 21.08 -7.63
CA ALA A 129 -8.24 19.87 -7.66
C ALA A 129 -7.40 18.64 -8.01
N SER A 130 -6.45 18.76 -8.95
CA SER A 130 -5.52 17.70 -9.29
C SER A 130 -4.59 17.35 -8.12
N ALA A 131 -4.03 18.34 -7.43
CA ALA A 131 -3.19 18.13 -6.25
C ALA A 131 -3.98 17.49 -5.10
N TRP A 132 -5.21 17.95 -4.86
CA TRP A 132 -6.10 17.38 -3.84
C TRP A 132 -6.48 15.93 -4.15
N HIS A 133 -6.79 15.62 -5.41
CA HIS A 133 -7.11 14.27 -5.84
C HIS A 133 -5.90 13.34 -5.72
N LYS A 134 -4.71 13.81 -6.14
CA LYS A 134 -3.44 13.09 -5.94
C LYS A 134 -3.21 12.78 -4.46
N GLU A 135 -3.42 13.76 -3.59
CA GLU A 135 -3.28 13.59 -2.15
C GLU A 135 -4.31 12.61 -1.58
N ALA A 136 -5.56 12.69 -2.03
CA ALA A 136 -6.62 11.77 -1.62
C ALA A 136 -6.35 10.32 -2.07
N ILE A 137 -5.72 10.12 -3.23
CA ILE A 137 -5.23 8.81 -3.68
C ILE A 137 -4.12 8.29 -2.76
N ILE A 138 -3.12 9.12 -2.48
CA ILE A 138 -2.00 8.76 -1.58
C ILE A 138 -2.50 8.45 -0.16
N ASP A 139 -3.55 9.14 0.28
CA ASP A 139 -4.21 8.91 1.55
C ASP A 139 -5.17 7.70 1.56
N GLY A 140 -5.37 7.01 0.43
CA GLY A 140 -6.27 5.85 0.34
C GLY A 140 -7.75 6.21 0.53
N ARG A 141 -8.16 7.42 0.14
CA ARG A 141 -9.54 7.92 0.27
C ARG A 141 -10.33 7.91 -1.03
N GLU A 142 -9.68 7.63 -2.15
CA GLU A 142 -10.29 7.55 -3.47
C GLU A 142 -10.60 6.09 -3.84
N PRO A 143 -11.81 5.79 -4.37
CA PRO A 143 -12.21 4.43 -4.67
C PRO A 143 -11.34 3.82 -5.77
N PRO A 144 -11.04 2.52 -5.70
CA PRO A 144 -10.16 1.88 -6.65
C PRO A 144 -10.86 1.64 -8.00
N VAL A 145 -10.26 2.13 -9.08
CA VAL A 145 -10.83 2.06 -10.44
C VAL A 145 -10.67 0.67 -11.07
N GLY A 146 -11.57 0.30 -11.99
CA GLY A 146 -11.55 -1.01 -12.66
C GLY A 146 -10.73 -1.11 -13.95
N HIS A 147 -10.21 0.00 -14.48
CA HIS A 147 -9.58 0.02 -15.79
C HIS A 147 -8.32 -0.86 -15.85
N GLY A 148 -8.36 -1.93 -16.66
CA GLY A 148 -7.24 -2.85 -16.87
C GLY A 148 -7.01 -3.86 -15.74
N ILE A 149 -7.94 -4.00 -14.80
CA ILE A 149 -7.87 -4.96 -13.68
C ILE A 149 -9.00 -5.96 -13.84
N HIS A 150 -8.65 -7.23 -14.01
CA HIS A 150 -9.62 -8.31 -14.23
C HIS A 150 -10.16 -8.91 -12.93
N GLU A 151 -9.37 -8.85 -11.87
CA GLU A 151 -9.68 -9.46 -10.58
C GLU A 151 -8.97 -8.68 -9.48
N ARG A 152 -9.58 -8.67 -8.29
CA ARG A 152 -9.02 -8.01 -7.12
C ARG A 152 -9.29 -8.85 -5.88
N PHE A 153 -8.34 -8.86 -4.97
CA PHE A 153 -8.53 -9.35 -3.61
C PHE A 153 -8.18 -8.25 -2.61
N ILE A 154 -8.84 -8.28 -1.46
CA ILE A 154 -8.70 -7.26 -0.42
C ILE A 154 -7.84 -7.83 0.70
N ARG A 155 -6.82 -7.09 1.14
CA ARG A 155 -6.00 -7.47 2.30
C ARG A 155 -6.07 -6.41 3.38
N MET A 156 -6.50 -6.76 4.58
CA MET A 156 -6.36 -5.92 5.77
C MET A 156 -4.99 -6.16 6.39
N GLY A 157 -4.15 -5.14 6.47
CA GLY A 157 -2.75 -5.26 6.91
C GLY A 157 -2.41 -4.44 8.15
N GLY A 158 -3.41 -4.03 8.95
CA GLY A 158 -3.19 -3.22 10.15
C GLY A 158 -2.48 -1.90 9.83
N THR A 159 -1.51 -1.50 10.65
CA THR A 159 -0.77 -0.23 10.47
C THR A 159 0.32 -0.31 9.38
N ALA A 160 0.94 -1.46 9.24
CA ALA A 160 1.97 -1.80 8.25
C ALA A 160 2.11 -3.33 8.14
N SER A 161 2.61 -3.83 7.00
CA SER A 161 2.83 -5.26 6.80
C SER A 161 3.88 -5.50 5.70
N ASP A 162 4.95 -6.23 6.04
CA ASP A 162 6.00 -6.66 5.11
C ASP A 162 5.45 -7.63 4.04
N VAL A 163 4.49 -8.48 4.42
CA VAL A 163 3.82 -9.42 3.52
C VAL A 163 3.01 -8.66 2.47
N THR A 164 2.25 -7.65 2.91
CA THR A 164 1.41 -6.83 2.04
C THR A 164 2.25 -6.06 1.03
N GLU A 165 3.36 -5.51 1.48
CA GLU A 165 4.33 -4.85 0.62
C GLU A 165 4.87 -5.78 -0.48
N LEU A 166 5.31 -6.99 -0.12
CA LEU A 166 5.76 -7.99 -1.09
C LEU A 166 4.64 -8.34 -2.08
N SER A 167 3.41 -8.51 -1.59
CA SER A 167 2.26 -8.77 -2.45
C SER A 167 1.96 -7.61 -3.39
N MET A 168 2.12 -6.35 -2.96
CA MET A 168 1.97 -5.19 -3.87
C MET A 168 2.99 -5.23 -5.00
N ALA A 169 4.24 -5.63 -4.72
CA ALA A 169 5.26 -5.82 -5.76
C ALA A 169 4.89 -6.92 -6.76
N ARG A 170 4.34 -8.05 -6.27
CA ARG A 170 3.96 -9.22 -7.09
C ARG A 170 2.67 -9.02 -7.89
N TYR A 171 1.61 -8.52 -7.24
CA TYR A 171 0.25 -8.43 -7.80
C TYR A 171 -0.13 -7.04 -8.28
N LYS A 172 0.66 -6.01 -7.96
CA LYS A 172 0.44 -4.63 -8.39
C LYS A 172 -0.97 -4.16 -8.00
N ARG A 173 -1.81 -3.89 -9.00
CA ARG A 173 -3.16 -3.33 -8.83
C ARG A 173 -4.24 -4.39 -8.57
N ASN A 174 -3.89 -5.68 -8.59
CA ASN A 174 -4.79 -6.79 -8.29
C ASN A 174 -4.95 -7.05 -6.78
N ILE A 175 -4.06 -6.51 -5.94
CA ILE A 175 -4.26 -6.46 -4.48
C ILE A 175 -4.80 -5.07 -4.11
N LEU A 176 -5.79 -5.02 -3.23
CA LEU A 176 -6.20 -3.80 -2.55
C LEU A 176 -5.86 -3.92 -1.06
N PRO A 177 -4.69 -3.44 -0.64
CA PRO A 177 -4.35 -3.34 0.76
C PRO A 177 -5.21 -2.29 1.46
N VAL A 178 -5.60 -2.62 2.68
CA VAL A 178 -6.34 -1.78 3.62
C VAL A 178 -5.46 -1.58 4.83
N PHE A 179 -5.13 -0.32 5.11
CA PHE A 179 -4.28 0.04 6.25
C PHE A 179 -5.03 0.91 7.25
N ASP A 180 -4.56 0.86 8.49
CA ASP A 180 -4.98 1.70 9.59
C ASP A 180 -4.25 3.04 9.59
N GLY A 181 -5.03 4.11 9.43
CA GLY A 181 -4.54 5.48 9.61
C GLY A 181 -3.42 5.89 8.63
N SER A 182 -2.60 6.85 9.05
CA SER A 182 -1.56 7.47 8.22
C SER A 182 -0.16 7.15 8.77
N SER A 183 0.40 6.00 8.40
CA SER A 183 1.82 5.72 8.62
C SER A 183 2.68 6.28 7.47
N SER A 184 3.91 6.72 7.79
CA SER A 184 4.87 7.19 6.79
C SER A 184 5.24 6.08 5.79
N ARG A 185 5.35 4.83 6.29
CA ARG A 185 5.59 3.63 5.48
C ARG A 185 4.45 3.39 4.48
N ARG A 186 3.19 3.45 4.93
CA ARG A 186 2.02 3.38 4.03
C ARG A 186 2.09 4.45 2.95
N ARG A 187 2.43 5.68 3.32
CA ARG A 187 2.52 6.79 2.36
C ARG A 187 3.58 6.54 1.29
N ALA A 188 4.76 6.05 1.68
CA ALA A 188 5.83 5.69 0.75
C ALA A 188 5.36 4.59 -0.23
N LEU A 189 4.69 3.54 0.26
CA LEU A 189 4.10 2.50 -0.57
C LEU A 189 3.02 3.07 -1.50
N ALA A 190 2.18 3.98 -1.01
CA ALA A 190 1.16 4.64 -1.80
C ALA A 190 1.80 5.39 -2.96
N GLU A 191 2.79 6.23 -2.69
CA GLU A 191 3.50 7.02 -3.69
C GLU A 191 4.17 6.14 -4.75
N GLU A 192 4.81 5.04 -4.32
CA GLU A 192 5.48 4.07 -5.19
C GLU A 192 4.49 3.34 -6.11
N PHE A 193 3.47 2.68 -5.55
CA PHE A 193 2.58 1.80 -6.31
C PHE A 193 1.43 2.53 -7.01
N SER A 194 1.07 3.75 -6.60
CA SER A 194 0.07 4.59 -7.28
C SER A 194 0.61 5.35 -8.48
N GLU A 195 1.88 5.17 -8.84
CA GLU A 195 2.62 5.99 -9.82
C GLU A 195 2.60 7.49 -9.47
N GLY A 196 2.83 7.82 -8.20
CA GLY A 196 2.83 9.20 -7.70
C GLY A 196 1.44 9.81 -7.59
N GLY A 197 0.44 9.00 -7.24
CA GLY A 197 -0.96 9.39 -7.01
C GLY A 197 -1.81 9.47 -8.27
N LYS A 198 -1.49 8.68 -9.30
CA LYS A 198 -2.32 8.54 -10.51
C LYS A 198 -3.40 7.49 -10.35
N PHE A 199 -3.10 6.40 -9.64
CA PHE A 199 -4.01 5.27 -9.49
C PHE A 199 -4.30 4.98 -8.01
N PRO A 200 -5.58 4.85 -7.61
CA PRO A 200 -5.96 4.37 -6.27
C PRO A 200 -5.59 2.90 -6.12
N VAL A 201 -4.54 2.62 -5.34
CA VAL A 201 -3.99 1.27 -5.11
C VAL A 201 -4.12 0.79 -3.67
N MET A 202 -4.74 1.58 -2.79
CA MET A 202 -4.93 1.22 -1.39
C MET A 202 -6.16 1.89 -0.82
N TRP A 203 -6.63 1.36 0.30
CA TRP A 203 -7.71 1.92 1.08
C TRP A 203 -7.23 2.22 2.51
N THR A 204 -7.77 3.26 3.12
CA THR A 204 -7.46 3.59 4.52
C THR A 204 -8.72 3.53 5.35
N VAL A 205 -8.67 2.79 6.44
CA VAL A 205 -9.69 2.77 7.49
C VAL A 205 -9.09 3.43 8.73
N GLN A 206 -9.89 4.13 9.52
CA GLN A 206 -9.39 4.66 10.79
C GLN A 206 -9.23 3.50 11.78
N SER A 207 -8.15 3.51 12.56
CA SER A 207 -7.93 2.47 13.56
C SER A 207 -9.13 2.36 14.50
N GLY A 208 -9.63 1.13 14.69
CA GLY A 208 -10.83 0.85 15.48
C GLY A 208 -12.17 0.97 14.72
N ASN A 209 -12.18 1.56 13.51
CA ASN A 209 -13.39 1.75 12.70
C ASN A 209 -13.65 0.65 11.67
N TYR A 210 -13.07 -0.55 11.83
CA TYR A 210 -13.35 -1.68 10.93
C TYR A 210 -14.84 -2.05 10.83
N ALA A 211 -15.65 -1.71 11.84
CA ALA A 211 -17.11 -1.89 11.82
C ALA A 211 -17.88 -0.72 11.17
N SER A 212 -17.22 0.38 10.82
CA SER A 212 -17.86 1.60 10.35
C SER A 212 -18.22 1.52 8.87
N LEU A 213 -19.51 1.41 8.55
CA LEU A 213 -19.98 1.40 7.16
C LEU A 213 -19.54 2.65 6.37
N THR A 214 -19.40 3.81 7.03
CA THR A 214 -19.01 5.06 6.35
C THR A 214 -17.58 5.03 5.82
N ASP A 215 -16.72 4.22 6.45
CA ASP A 215 -15.31 4.12 6.10
C ASP A 215 -15.10 3.13 4.94
N TRP A 216 -16.05 2.22 4.71
CA TRP A 216 -15.97 1.19 3.67
C TRP A 216 -16.87 1.44 2.47
N GLU A 217 -18.07 2.00 2.66
CA GLU A 217 -19.03 2.26 1.58
C GLU A 217 -18.43 3.05 0.41
N PRO A 218 -17.59 4.10 0.62
CA PRO A 218 -17.02 4.86 -0.49
C PRO A 218 -16.16 4.01 -1.43
N MET A 219 -15.54 2.93 -0.94
CA MET A 219 -14.68 2.03 -1.70
C MET A 219 -15.43 1.35 -2.86
N PHE A 220 -16.71 1.03 -2.69
CA PHE A 220 -17.52 0.33 -3.68
C PHE A 220 -18.30 1.27 -4.63
N ARG A 221 -17.97 2.57 -4.65
CA ARG A 221 -18.70 3.55 -5.48
C ARG A 221 -18.46 3.39 -6.98
N ASP A 222 -17.31 2.85 -7.39
CA ASP A 222 -17.00 2.68 -8.80
C ASP A 222 -17.58 1.35 -9.33
N PRO A 223 -18.57 1.39 -10.23
CA PRO A 223 -19.19 0.18 -10.78
C PRO A 223 -18.28 -0.56 -11.78
N THR A 224 -17.20 0.06 -12.26
CA THR A 224 -16.26 -0.56 -13.20
C THR A 224 -15.28 -1.50 -12.51
N ALA A 225 -15.10 -1.35 -11.20
CA ALA A 225 -14.16 -2.14 -10.41
C ALA A 225 -14.53 -3.63 -10.41
N GLN A 226 -13.56 -4.48 -10.79
CA GLN A 226 -13.67 -5.92 -10.69
C GLN A 226 -13.22 -6.39 -9.31
N TRP A 227 -14.13 -7.00 -8.56
CA TRP A 227 -13.93 -7.38 -7.15
C TRP A 227 -13.80 -8.89 -6.93
N TYR A 228 -13.97 -9.69 -7.98
CA TYR A 228 -14.08 -11.14 -7.84
C TYR A 228 -12.87 -11.86 -8.41
N LEU A 229 -12.44 -12.89 -7.70
CA LEU A 229 -11.68 -13.99 -8.29
C LEU A 229 -12.67 -14.90 -9.00
N THR A 230 -12.36 -15.34 -10.21
CA THR A 230 -13.20 -16.31 -10.93
C THR A 230 -12.60 -17.71 -10.75
N THR A 231 -13.40 -18.65 -10.26
CA THR A 231 -12.96 -20.05 -10.15
C THR A 231 -12.89 -20.73 -11.52
N ARG A 232 -12.24 -21.88 -11.60
CA ARG A 232 -12.28 -22.75 -12.80
C ARG A 232 -13.70 -23.13 -13.22
N ASN A 233 -14.63 -23.15 -12.28
CA ASN A 233 -16.04 -23.48 -12.53
C ASN A 233 -16.87 -22.25 -12.91
N GLY A 234 -16.26 -21.06 -12.96
CA GLY A 234 -16.93 -19.80 -13.30
C GLY A 234 -17.59 -19.08 -12.11
N GLU A 235 -17.46 -19.61 -10.88
CA GLU A 235 -17.99 -18.96 -9.68
C GLU A 235 -17.20 -17.69 -9.36
N LYS A 236 -17.91 -16.62 -8.98
CA LYS A 236 -17.35 -15.34 -8.56
C LYS A 236 -17.15 -15.32 -7.06
N ILE A 237 -15.90 -15.28 -6.64
CA ILE A 237 -15.53 -15.27 -5.23
C ILE A 237 -15.01 -13.89 -4.83
N LEU A 238 -15.61 -13.30 -3.80
CA LEU A 238 -14.98 -12.18 -3.10
C LEU A 238 -13.96 -12.74 -2.10
N TYR A 239 -12.68 -12.53 -2.39
CA TYR A 239 -11.59 -13.03 -1.57
C TYR A 239 -11.06 -11.91 -0.67
N ILE A 240 -11.11 -12.13 0.63
CA ILE A 240 -10.69 -11.18 1.65
C ILE A 240 -9.69 -11.88 2.57
N GLU A 241 -8.55 -11.27 2.78
CA GLU A 241 -7.52 -11.75 3.70
C GLU A 241 -7.17 -10.69 4.73
N ALA A 242 -6.77 -11.13 5.90
CA ALA A 242 -6.24 -10.29 6.98
C ALA A 242 -4.89 -10.83 7.41
N ASP A 243 -3.94 -9.91 7.50
CA ASP A 243 -2.59 -10.14 7.99
C ASP A 243 -2.48 -9.50 9.38
N ALA A 244 -2.40 -10.35 10.40
CA ALA A 244 -2.21 -9.96 11.79
C ALA A 244 -0.77 -10.14 12.26
N THR A 245 0.19 -10.34 11.34
CA THR A 245 1.61 -10.42 11.69
C THR A 245 2.18 -9.03 11.95
N ASN A 246 3.08 -8.93 12.92
CA ASN A 246 3.75 -7.68 13.24
C ASN A 246 4.94 -7.45 12.31
N VAL A 247 5.15 -6.19 11.94
CA VAL A 247 6.30 -5.75 11.15
C VAL A 247 7.61 -6.02 11.90
N GLU A 248 8.59 -6.61 11.21
CA GLU A 248 9.93 -6.94 11.76
C GLU A 248 9.91 -7.86 13.00
N GLU A 249 8.79 -8.53 13.27
CA GLU A 249 8.59 -9.31 14.50
C GLU A 249 7.95 -10.68 14.22
N ALA A 250 8.41 -11.41 13.20
CA ALA A 250 7.76 -12.66 12.81
C ALA A 250 7.88 -13.79 13.86
N LEU A 251 8.84 -13.71 14.79
CA LEU A 251 8.94 -14.61 15.96
C LEU A 251 8.50 -13.97 17.28
N ALA A 252 7.92 -12.76 17.29
CA ALA A 252 7.35 -12.16 18.51
C ALA A 252 5.97 -12.75 18.84
N LEU A 253 5.97 -14.06 19.02
CA LEU A 253 4.80 -14.87 19.30
C LEU A 253 4.32 -14.59 20.72
N GLY A 254 3.02 -14.42 20.89
CA GLY A 254 2.39 -14.25 22.21
C GLY A 254 2.36 -12.83 22.80
N LYS A 255 2.94 -11.80 22.15
CA LYS A 255 2.73 -10.40 22.63
C LYS A 255 1.31 -9.93 22.29
N GLU A 256 0.63 -9.32 23.26
CA GLU A 256 -0.77 -8.86 23.12
C GLU A 256 -0.99 -7.79 22.03
N ALA A 257 0.07 -7.11 21.59
CA ALA A 257 0.00 -6.04 20.61
C ALA A 257 0.20 -6.58 19.18
N THR A 258 -0.82 -7.22 18.62
CA THR A 258 -0.91 -7.45 17.18
C THR A 258 -1.41 -6.19 16.48
N ASP A 259 -0.82 -5.80 15.34
CA ASP A 259 -1.28 -4.66 14.52
C ASP A 259 -2.76 -4.76 14.11
N LEU A 260 -3.25 -5.99 13.90
CA LEU A 260 -4.64 -6.28 13.55
C LEU A 260 -5.20 -7.41 14.41
N SER A 261 -6.06 -7.08 15.37
CA SER A 261 -6.72 -8.10 16.19
C SER A 261 -7.77 -8.89 15.39
N VAL A 262 -8.03 -10.13 15.82
CA VAL A 262 -9.11 -10.97 15.26
C VAL A 262 -10.48 -10.27 15.28
N ALA A 263 -10.75 -9.48 16.32
CA ALA A 263 -12.01 -8.73 16.45
C ALA A 263 -12.11 -7.61 15.40
N GLN A 264 -11.01 -6.92 15.09
CA GLN A 264 -10.98 -5.91 14.03
C GLN A 264 -11.12 -6.56 12.65
N ALA A 265 -10.37 -7.62 12.37
CA ALA A 265 -10.47 -8.37 11.12
C ALA A 265 -11.88 -8.91 10.88
N SER A 266 -12.49 -9.55 11.90
CA SER A 266 -13.88 -10.02 11.88
C SER A 266 -14.87 -8.91 11.49
N ARG A 267 -14.77 -7.74 12.14
CA ARG A 267 -15.64 -6.60 11.85
C ARG A 267 -15.49 -6.14 10.40
N GLY A 268 -14.25 -6.06 9.91
CA GLY A 268 -13.95 -5.75 8.52
C GLY A 268 -14.55 -6.76 7.56
N PHE A 269 -14.38 -8.06 7.81
CA PHE A 269 -14.96 -9.14 6.99
C PHE A 269 -16.49 -9.00 6.88
N ARG A 270 -17.18 -8.80 8.02
CA ARG A 270 -18.65 -8.68 8.04
C ARG A 270 -19.15 -7.45 7.29
N VAL A 271 -18.45 -6.31 7.42
CA VAL A 271 -18.82 -5.09 6.70
C VAL A 271 -18.60 -5.26 5.20
N LEU A 272 -17.47 -5.84 4.79
CA LEU A 272 -17.18 -6.12 3.39
C LEU A 272 -18.19 -7.09 2.77
N GLU A 273 -18.58 -8.14 3.50
CA GLU A 273 -19.63 -9.07 3.10
C GLU A 273 -20.98 -8.36 2.91
N MET A 274 -21.39 -7.54 3.88
CA MET A 274 -22.63 -6.77 3.80
C MET A 274 -22.63 -5.83 2.59
N LEU A 275 -21.53 -5.10 2.37
CA LEU A 275 -21.41 -4.16 1.25
C LEU A 275 -21.36 -4.89 -0.09
N ALA A 276 -20.67 -6.03 -0.17
CA ALA A 276 -20.60 -6.82 -1.38
C ALA A 276 -21.99 -7.33 -1.81
N ASN A 277 -22.81 -7.73 -0.85
CA ASN A 277 -24.17 -8.21 -1.12
C ASN A 277 -25.18 -7.10 -1.43
N THR A 278 -24.91 -5.86 -1.02
CA THR A 278 -25.89 -4.75 -1.13
C THR A 278 -25.53 -3.68 -2.16
N LYS A 279 -24.24 -3.46 -2.43
CA LYS A 279 -23.75 -2.35 -3.27
C LYS A 279 -23.17 -2.80 -4.61
N LEU A 280 -22.65 -4.01 -4.70
CA LEU A 280 -22.12 -4.52 -5.96
C LEU A 280 -23.27 -4.88 -6.91
N ALA A 281 -23.07 -4.63 -8.20
CA ALA A 281 -24.11 -4.85 -9.21
C ALA A 281 -24.51 -6.33 -9.36
N SER A 282 -23.59 -7.24 -9.06
CA SER A 282 -23.80 -8.69 -9.01
C SER A 282 -23.28 -9.16 -7.66
N PRO A 283 -24.06 -9.79 -6.78
CA PRO A 283 -23.50 -10.36 -5.55
C PRO A 283 -22.48 -11.45 -5.89
N PRO A 284 -21.49 -11.72 -5.01
CA PRO A 284 -20.58 -12.85 -5.15
C PRO A 284 -21.33 -14.18 -4.95
N ASP A 285 -20.88 -15.24 -5.61
CA ASP A 285 -21.39 -16.60 -5.39
C ASP A 285 -20.87 -17.17 -4.06
N ALA A 286 -19.67 -16.76 -3.65
CA ALA A 286 -19.09 -17.08 -2.35
C ALA A 286 -18.15 -15.98 -1.85
N ILE A 287 -17.96 -15.94 -0.53
CA ILE A 287 -17.00 -15.08 0.14
C ILE A 287 -16.03 -15.99 0.89
N VAL A 288 -14.72 -15.73 0.75
CA VAL A 288 -13.68 -16.49 1.45
C VAL A 288 -12.87 -15.52 2.30
N ARG A 289 -12.87 -15.77 3.60
CA ARG A 289 -12.17 -14.97 4.62
C ARG A 289 -10.96 -15.74 5.12
N VAL A 290 -9.77 -15.17 4.92
CA VAL A 290 -8.51 -15.80 5.32
C VAL A 290 -7.83 -14.96 6.39
N PHE A 291 -7.34 -15.59 7.45
CA PHE A 291 -6.71 -14.90 8.57
C PHE A 291 -5.32 -15.49 8.83
N LEU A 292 -4.28 -14.70 8.62
CA LEU A 292 -2.89 -15.03 8.92
C LEU A 292 -2.55 -14.49 10.31
N ALA A 293 -2.26 -15.37 11.26
CA ALA A 293 -1.95 -15.02 12.64
C ALA A 293 -1.19 -16.15 13.35
N ASP A 294 -0.70 -15.90 14.57
CA ASP A 294 -0.26 -16.97 15.46
C ASP A 294 -1.48 -17.69 16.05
N THR A 295 -1.78 -18.89 15.56
CA THR A 295 -2.99 -19.61 15.95
C THR A 295 -2.97 -20.10 17.40
N ARG A 296 -1.80 -20.15 18.04
CA ARG A 296 -1.65 -20.53 19.44
C ARG A 296 -1.60 -19.36 20.41
N GLN A 297 -1.71 -18.13 19.92
CA GLN A 297 -1.80 -16.97 20.79
C GLN A 297 -2.99 -17.15 21.75
N LYS A 298 -2.70 -17.08 23.05
CA LYS A 298 -3.70 -17.13 24.10
C LYS A 298 -4.55 -15.86 24.04
N ILE A 299 -5.86 -16.03 23.92
CA ILE A 299 -6.81 -14.94 23.99
C ILE A 299 -7.78 -15.16 25.15
N SER A 300 -8.15 -14.05 25.80
CA SER A 300 -9.12 -14.06 26.89
C SER A 300 -10.42 -13.36 26.44
N PRO A 301 -11.36 -14.06 25.78
CA PRO A 301 -12.61 -13.48 25.29
C PRO A 301 -13.59 -13.07 26.42
N GLY A 302 -13.18 -13.21 27.68
CA GLY A 302 -13.96 -12.92 28.90
C GLY A 302 -14.27 -14.20 29.69
N GLY A 303 -14.36 -14.09 31.02
CA GLY A 303 -14.79 -15.19 31.89
C GLY A 303 -13.70 -16.15 32.38
N ASN A 304 -12.46 -15.66 32.62
CA ASN A 304 -11.31 -16.42 33.16
C ASN A 304 -10.89 -17.68 32.37
N LYS A 305 -11.41 -17.90 31.16
CA LYS A 305 -10.95 -18.97 30.26
C LYS A 305 -10.06 -18.35 29.19
N SER A 306 -8.84 -18.86 29.12
CA SER A 306 -7.90 -18.60 28.02
C SER A 306 -8.12 -19.67 26.94
N LEU A 307 -8.29 -19.25 25.70
CA LEU A 307 -8.43 -20.13 24.53
C LEU A 307 -7.33 -19.80 23.53
N ASP A 308 -6.92 -20.79 22.74
CA ASP A 308 -6.04 -20.53 21.60
C ASP A 308 -6.81 -19.77 20.51
N LEU A 309 -6.14 -18.83 19.85
CA LEU A 309 -6.73 -18.01 18.80
C LEU A 309 -7.36 -18.86 17.68
N GLY A 310 -6.71 -19.95 17.29
CA GLY A 310 -7.21 -20.90 16.30
C GLY A 310 -8.52 -21.56 16.74
N GLU A 311 -8.58 -22.04 17.98
CA GLU A 311 -9.78 -22.64 18.55
C GLU A 311 -10.92 -21.62 18.64
N TYR A 312 -10.61 -20.38 19.07
CA TYR A 312 -11.59 -19.31 19.11
C TYR A 312 -12.16 -19.01 17.73
N VAL A 313 -11.32 -18.86 16.70
CA VAL A 313 -11.77 -18.58 15.33
C VAL A 313 -12.62 -19.72 14.78
N GLU A 314 -12.28 -20.98 15.08
CA GLU A 314 -13.07 -22.14 14.68
C GLU A 314 -14.46 -22.15 15.36
N GLN A 315 -14.51 -21.89 16.67
CA GLN A 315 -15.77 -21.85 17.43
C GLN A 315 -16.69 -20.71 16.99
N THR A 316 -16.12 -19.53 16.72
CA THR A 316 -16.86 -18.30 16.40
C THR A 316 -17.09 -18.09 14.91
N LYS A 317 -16.39 -18.84 14.05
CA LYS A 317 -16.43 -18.75 12.58
C LYS A 317 -16.13 -17.35 12.03
N GLU A 318 -15.20 -16.65 12.70
CA GLU A 318 -14.82 -15.28 12.32
C GLU A 318 -14.00 -15.23 11.03
N ALA A 319 -13.29 -16.31 10.70
CA ALA A 319 -12.64 -16.54 9.42
C ALA A 319 -12.94 -17.95 8.91
N ASP A 320 -12.81 -18.18 7.60
CA ASP A 320 -13.05 -19.49 6.98
C ASP A 320 -11.77 -20.32 6.89
N ILE A 321 -10.61 -19.66 6.80
CA ILE A 321 -9.28 -20.27 6.73
C ILE A 321 -8.35 -19.48 7.65
N THR A 322 -7.65 -20.19 8.54
CA THR A 322 -6.58 -19.67 9.39
C THR A 322 -5.23 -20.22 8.92
N ILE A 323 -4.29 -19.31 8.67
CA ILE A 323 -2.90 -19.65 8.35
C ILE A 323 -2.07 -19.36 9.60
N ASP A 324 -1.38 -20.37 10.10
CA ASP A 324 -0.46 -20.21 11.21
C ASP A 324 0.82 -19.51 10.74
N ALA A 325 1.21 -18.44 11.43
CA ALA A 325 2.43 -17.69 11.13
C ALA A 325 3.68 -18.44 11.62
N THR A 326 3.59 -19.17 12.72
CA THR A 326 4.75 -19.76 13.40
C THR A 326 5.26 -21.04 12.75
N ALA A 327 4.36 -21.99 12.52
CA ALA A 327 4.66 -23.33 12.06
C ALA A 327 5.45 -23.38 10.74
N PRO A 328 5.14 -22.59 9.69
CA PRO A 328 5.93 -22.62 8.47
C PRO A 328 7.35 -22.08 8.65
N LEU A 329 7.57 -21.13 9.57
CA LEU A 329 8.93 -20.67 9.90
C LEU A 329 9.73 -21.75 10.61
N LEU A 330 9.12 -22.39 11.61
CA LEU A 330 9.75 -23.48 12.36
C LEU A 330 10.10 -24.66 11.45
N GLN A 331 9.22 -24.99 10.51
CA GLN A 331 9.48 -26.04 9.52
C GLN A 331 10.72 -25.72 8.68
N GLU A 332 10.85 -24.51 8.12
CA GLU A 332 12.03 -24.12 7.33
C GLU A 332 13.32 -24.11 8.16
N VAL A 333 13.24 -23.73 9.44
CA VAL A 333 14.38 -23.81 10.37
C VAL A 333 14.77 -25.27 10.59
N ILE A 334 13.82 -26.17 10.85
CA ILE A 334 14.08 -27.59 11.05
C ILE A 334 14.68 -28.22 9.79
N ASP A 335 14.11 -27.93 8.61
CA ASP A 335 14.60 -28.43 7.33
C ASP A 335 16.06 -27.98 7.09
N TRP A 336 16.40 -26.74 7.45
CA TRP A 336 17.78 -26.27 7.43
C TRP A 336 18.69 -27.01 8.42
N CYS A 337 18.22 -27.24 9.66
CA CYS A 337 18.97 -27.98 10.68
C CYS A 337 19.26 -29.43 10.24
N GLU A 338 18.35 -30.05 9.50
CA GLU A 338 18.55 -31.38 8.92
C GLU A 338 19.58 -31.35 7.79
N ALA A 339 19.47 -30.37 6.89
CA ALA A 339 20.33 -30.24 5.71
C ALA A 339 21.78 -29.83 6.02
N VAL A 340 22.01 -29.03 7.07
CA VAL A 340 23.35 -28.53 7.40
C VAL A 340 24.26 -29.66 7.87
N LYS A 341 25.42 -29.84 7.21
CA LYS A 341 26.38 -30.89 7.56
C LYS A 341 27.15 -30.50 8.82
N PRO A 342 27.28 -31.38 9.83
CA PRO A 342 28.14 -31.12 10.98
C PRO A 342 29.61 -31.10 10.57
N ASP A 343 30.41 -30.35 11.32
CA ASP A 343 31.87 -30.48 11.27
C ASP A 343 32.31 -31.67 12.12
N PRO A 344 33.03 -32.66 11.56
CA PRO A 344 33.56 -33.76 12.35
C PRO A 344 34.43 -33.29 13.53
N GLU A 345 35.25 -32.25 13.31
CA GLU A 345 36.17 -31.73 14.34
C GLU A 345 35.43 -31.00 15.47
N ALA A 346 34.32 -30.32 15.15
CA ALA A 346 33.51 -29.62 16.14
C ALA A 346 32.59 -30.55 16.92
N GLU A 347 32.09 -31.62 16.30
CA GLU A 347 31.34 -32.66 17.00
C GLU A 347 32.20 -33.28 18.10
N GLU A 348 33.40 -33.77 17.78
CA GLU A 348 34.31 -34.43 18.74
C GLU A 348 34.73 -33.51 19.90
N ALA A 349 34.97 -32.23 19.62
CA ALA A 349 35.28 -31.21 20.63
C ALA A 349 34.07 -30.80 21.49
N SER A 350 32.84 -30.89 20.95
CA SER A 350 31.61 -30.56 21.70
C SER A 350 31.26 -31.61 22.76
N TRP A 351 31.49 -32.90 22.47
CA TRP A 351 31.17 -34.02 23.36
C TRP A 351 32.12 -34.14 24.55
N THR A 352 33.38 -33.74 24.41
CA THR A 352 34.43 -33.97 25.42
C THR A 352 34.56 -32.86 26.47
N LYS A 353 34.07 -31.64 26.21
CA LYS A 353 34.36 -30.45 27.04
C LYS A 353 33.19 -29.93 27.89
N TRP A 354 31.95 -30.37 27.63
CA TRP A 354 30.76 -29.82 28.29
C TRP A 354 30.17 -30.81 29.32
N ARG A 355 30.30 -30.48 30.62
CA ARG A 355 29.88 -31.35 31.74
C ARG A 355 28.34 -31.53 31.81
N PRO A 356 27.83 -32.71 32.22
CA PRO A 356 26.41 -33.09 32.16
C PRO A 356 25.46 -32.42 33.18
N GLY A 357 25.93 -31.47 33.99
CA GLY A 357 25.28 -31.15 35.27
C GLY A 357 24.11 -30.16 35.24
N TRP A 358 23.93 -29.34 34.19
CA TRP A 358 22.88 -28.29 34.18
C TRP A 358 21.71 -28.58 33.24
N PHE A 359 21.88 -29.48 32.27
CA PHE A 359 20.84 -29.82 31.29
C PHE A 359 20.04 -31.09 31.62
N ALA A 360 20.53 -31.93 32.55
CA ALA A 360 19.81 -33.11 33.01
C ALA A 360 18.43 -32.77 33.61
N ASP A 361 18.30 -31.56 34.18
CA ASP A 361 17.09 -31.08 34.84
C ASP A 361 15.99 -30.61 33.85
N ILE A 362 16.35 -30.21 32.63
CA ILE A 362 15.38 -29.69 31.63
C ILE A 362 14.86 -30.81 30.70
N THR A 363 15.66 -31.84 30.43
CA THR A 363 15.29 -32.90 29.46
C THR A 363 14.89 -34.24 30.07
N GLY A 364 14.91 -34.37 31.41
CA GLY A 364 14.46 -35.58 32.09
C GLY A 364 15.26 -36.84 31.72
N GLY A 365 16.60 -36.71 31.62
CA GLY A 365 17.52 -37.80 31.30
C GLY A 365 18.55 -37.45 30.21
N GLU A 366 19.61 -38.26 30.12
CA GLU A 366 20.65 -38.22 29.07
C GLU A 366 20.02 -38.51 27.70
N LYS A 367 19.42 -37.50 27.06
CA LYS A 367 19.03 -37.58 25.65
C LYS A 367 20.24 -37.24 24.77
N GLU A 368 20.58 -38.15 23.87
CA GLU A 368 21.51 -37.87 22.78
C GLU A 368 20.91 -36.79 21.87
N PHE A 369 21.61 -35.66 21.74
CA PHE A 369 21.22 -34.59 20.82
C PHE A 369 21.74 -34.91 19.41
N LYS A 370 20.92 -34.62 18.40
CA LYS A 370 21.29 -34.78 16.99
C LYS A 370 22.45 -33.87 16.60
N LYS A 371 22.32 -32.57 16.87
CA LYS A 371 23.31 -31.53 16.53
C LYS A 371 23.25 -30.37 17.52
N THR A 372 24.37 -29.65 17.63
CA THR A 372 24.45 -28.37 18.37
C THR A 372 24.37 -27.20 17.39
N ILE A 373 23.46 -26.25 17.65
CA ILE A 373 23.24 -25.06 16.82
C ILE A 373 23.48 -23.82 17.67
N LEU A 374 24.25 -22.88 17.14
CA LEU A 374 24.42 -21.57 17.73
C LEU A 374 23.29 -20.66 17.29
N PHE A 375 22.52 -20.08 18.22
CA PHE A 375 21.51 -19.08 17.89
C PHE A 375 21.99 -17.68 18.30
N ASP A 376 22.25 -16.84 17.30
CA ASP A 376 22.75 -15.47 17.48
C ASP A 376 21.57 -14.47 17.45
N THR A 377 20.96 -14.26 18.61
CA THR A 377 19.85 -13.32 18.83
C THR A 377 20.10 -12.43 20.05
N THR A 378 19.47 -11.25 20.10
CA THR A 378 19.46 -10.34 21.29
C THR A 378 18.19 -10.55 22.11
N ASN A 379 17.15 -11.07 21.47
CA ASN A 379 15.83 -11.19 22.04
C ASN A 379 15.71 -12.56 22.73
N LYS A 380 15.52 -12.51 24.05
CA LYS A 380 15.40 -13.71 24.90
C LYS A 380 14.14 -14.50 24.60
N ASP A 381 13.05 -13.85 24.22
CA ASP A 381 11.79 -14.51 23.91
C ASP A 381 11.98 -15.36 22.65
N TYR A 382 12.63 -14.80 21.62
CA TYR A 382 12.97 -15.53 20.39
C TYR A 382 13.88 -16.72 20.70
N TYR A 383 14.89 -16.51 21.54
CA TYR A 383 15.78 -17.57 21.98
C TYR A 383 15.02 -18.70 22.63
N ASN A 384 14.15 -18.41 23.60
CA ASN A 384 13.38 -19.40 24.34
C ASN A 384 12.45 -20.19 23.42
N VAL A 385 11.69 -19.53 22.55
CA VAL A 385 10.78 -20.19 21.60
C VAL A 385 11.55 -21.18 20.71
N ILE A 386 12.65 -20.73 20.09
CA ILE A 386 13.45 -21.57 19.19
C ILE A 386 14.19 -22.68 19.95
N ALA A 387 14.79 -22.36 21.10
CA ALA A 387 15.53 -23.32 21.92
C ALA A 387 14.63 -24.44 22.43
N THR A 388 13.45 -24.09 22.93
CA THR A 388 12.48 -25.05 23.44
C THR A 388 11.90 -25.91 22.30
N THR A 389 11.53 -25.30 21.17
CA THR A 389 10.99 -26.03 20.01
C THR A 389 12.02 -26.98 19.41
N LEU A 390 13.23 -26.51 19.09
CA LEU A 390 14.27 -27.34 18.49
C LEU A 390 14.82 -28.38 19.49
N GLY A 391 14.81 -28.05 20.79
CA GLY A 391 15.12 -28.98 21.88
C GLY A 391 14.26 -30.25 21.85
N LYS A 392 12.95 -30.12 21.61
CA LYS A 392 12.03 -31.25 21.49
C LYS A 392 12.30 -32.12 20.26
N VAL A 393 12.74 -31.51 19.15
CA VAL A 393 13.14 -32.22 17.92
C VAL A 393 14.47 -32.96 18.09
N GLY A 394 15.20 -32.67 19.17
CA GLY A 394 16.47 -33.29 19.53
C GLY A 394 17.71 -32.46 19.21
N TYR A 395 17.57 -31.15 18.99
CA TYR A 395 18.69 -30.24 18.77
C TYR A 395 19.09 -29.51 20.05
N ARG A 396 20.40 -29.24 20.21
CA ARG A 396 20.89 -28.43 21.31
C ARG A 396 21.14 -27.01 20.83
N ILE A 397 20.37 -26.05 21.36
CA ILE A 397 20.53 -24.63 21.02
C ILE A 397 21.42 -23.96 22.07
N ILE A 398 22.41 -23.22 21.60
CA ILE A 398 23.38 -22.53 22.45
C ILE A 398 23.43 -21.05 22.08
N ASP A 399 23.40 -20.18 23.08
CA ASP A 399 23.61 -18.74 22.91
C ASP A 399 25.11 -18.44 22.66
N ARG A 400 25.38 -17.50 21.75
CA ARG A 400 26.71 -17.00 21.41
C ARG A 400 27.55 -16.64 22.63
N GLY A 401 26.96 -16.06 23.67
CA GLY A 401 27.69 -15.65 24.88
C GLY A 401 28.36 -16.80 25.64
N SER A 402 27.95 -18.03 25.37
CA SER A 402 28.40 -19.22 26.11
C SER A 402 29.44 -20.07 25.38
N VAL A 403 29.80 -19.75 24.14
CA VAL A 403 30.71 -20.58 23.33
C VAL A 403 32.08 -19.94 23.16
N ASP A 404 33.13 -20.76 23.24
CA ASP A 404 34.50 -20.38 22.89
C ASP A 404 34.55 -19.87 21.43
N PRO A 405 35.10 -18.67 21.16
CA PRO A 405 35.19 -18.13 19.80
C PRO A 405 35.76 -19.10 18.76
N GLN A 406 36.72 -19.96 19.14
CA GLN A 406 37.32 -20.92 18.21
C GLN A 406 36.34 -22.04 17.82
N LEU A 407 35.59 -22.59 18.78
CA LEU A 407 34.58 -23.61 18.51
C LEU A 407 33.37 -23.02 17.78
N SER A 408 33.06 -21.75 18.03
CA SER A 408 31.91 -21.07 17.44
C SER A 408 31.95 -21.00 15.91
N PHE A 409 33.15 -21.02 15.30
CA PHE A 409 33.33 -20.93 13.86
C PHE A 409 32.74 -22.14 13.12
N HIS A 410 32.87 -23.33 13.72
CA HIS A 410 32.50 -24.59 13.09
C HIS A 410 31.04 -25.00 13.32
N LEU A 411 30.35 -24.38 14.29
CA LEU A 411 28.97 -24.73 14.60
C LEU A 411 27.98 -24.10 13.59
N PRO A 412 26.94 -24.85 13.16
CA PRO A 412 25.81 -24.27 12.46
C PRO A 412 25.22 -23.08 13.21
N ARG A 413 24.97 -21.98 12.51
CA ARG A 413 24.57 -20.72 13.12
C ARG A 413 23.27 -20.19 12.55
N LEU A 414 22.26 -20.08 13.40
CA LEU A 414 21.03 -19.36 13.11
C LEU A 414 21.20 -17.91 13.56
N ILE A 415 20.85 -16.95 12.71
CA ILE A 415 21.01 -15.51 12.98
C ILE A 415 19.65 -14.83 12.81
N TYR A 416 19.15 -14.22 13.88
CA TYR A 416 17.91 -13.45 13.88
C TYR A 416 17.96 -12.36 14.97
N ARG A 417 17.69 -11.12 14.61
CA ARG A 417 17.61 -9.96 15.51
C ARG A 417 16.24 -9.31 15.41
N GLU A 418 16.01 -8.29 16.24
CA GLU A 418 14.74 -7.54 16.29
C GLU A 418 14.38 -6.82 14.99
N THR A 419 15.35 -6.55 14.12
CA THR A 419 15.09 -6.01 12.79
C THR A 419 15.88 -6.76 11.73
N SER A 420 15.36 -6.82 10.51
CA SER A 420 16.04 -7.37 9.34
C SER A 420 17.38 -6.66 9.08
N ALA A 421 17.43 -5.35 9.30
CA ALA A 421 18.64 -4.54 9.15
C ALA A 421 19.73 -4.88 10.17
N ASP A 422 19.36 -5.10 11.43
CA ASP A 422 20.31 -5.53 12.47
C ASP A 422 20.80 -6.95 12.21
N THR A 423 19.93 -7.82 11.71
CA THR A 423 20.28 -9.19 11.34
C THR A 423 21.33 -9.21 10.23
N ILE A 424 21.14 -8.43 9.16
CA ILE A 424 22.16 -8.25 8.12
C ILE A 424 23.45 -7.67 8.68
N SER A 425 23.37 -6.63 9.50
CA SER A 425 24.54 -5.95 10.05
C SER A 425 25.40 -6.89 10.89
N LEU A 426 24.75 -7.74 11.69
CA LEU A 426 25.39 -8.81 12.42
C LEU A 426 26.04 -9.82 11.46
N PHE A 427 25.30 -10.34 10.49
CA PHE A 427 25.82 -11.31 9.53
C PHE A 427 27.06 -10.76 8.81
N HIS A 428 26.99 -9.53 8.29
CA HIS A 428 28.11 -8.85 7.65
C HIS A 428 29.32 -8.74 8.60
N THR A 429 29.10 -8.44 9.87
CA THR A 429 30.17 -8.39 10.89
C THR A 429 30.80 -9.76 11.12
N LEU A 430 29.99 -10.82 11.20
CA LEU A 430 30.46 -12.19 11.37
C LEU A 430 31.31 -12.65 10.19
N MET A 431 30.87 -12.34 8.96
CA MET A 431 31.59 -12.70 7.75
C MET A 431 32.88 -11.90 7.58
N THR A 432 32.84 -10.58 7.79
CA THR A 432 34.02 -9.70 7.68
C THR A 432 35.12 -10.09 8.65
N ARG A 433 34.75 -10.47 9.87
CA ARG A 433 35.69 -10.91 10.91
C ARG A 433 36.05 -12.39 10.83
N ARG A 434 35.49 -13.13 9.86
CA ARG A 434 35.65 -14.59 9.70
C ARG A 434 35.35 -15.36 11.00
N LEU A 435 34.25 -15.00 11.66
CA LEU A 435 33.81 -15.61 12.92
C LEU A 435 32.75 -16.71 12.74
N ALA A 436 32.33 -16.95 11.50
CA ALA A 436 31.41 -18.03 11.13
C ALA A 436 31.67 -18.44 9.67
N ASP A 437 31.43 -19.70 9.35
CA ASP A 437 31.37 -20.20 7.98
C ASP A 437 30.02 -19.82 7.34
N PRO A 438 30.01 -19.07 6.21
CA PRO A 438 28.79 -18.75 5.49
C PRO A 438 27.95 -19.99 5.14
N SER A 439 28.58 -21.10 4.74
CA SER A 439 27.90 -22.34 4.32
C SER A 439 27.05 -23.00 5.40
N ARG A 440 27.29 -22.61 6.66
CA ARG A 440 26.62 -23.11 7.85
C ARG A 440 25.79 -22.03 8.55
N CYS A 441 25.58 -20.90 7.90
CA CYS A 441 24.71 -19.84 8.40
C CYS A 441 23.30 -19.95 7.81
N CYS A 442 22.30 -19.79 8.67
CA CYS A 442 20.93 -19.50 8.29
C CYS A 442 20.54 -18.13 8.83
N ILE A 443 20.09 -17.27 7.94
CA ILE A 443 19.69 -15.90 8.25
C ILE A 443 18.17 -15.83 8.17
N MET A 444 17.51 -15.47 9.26
CA MET A 444 16.09 -15.18 9.27
C MET A 444 15.88 -13.67 9.12
N ILE A 445 14.99 -13.26 8.23
CA ILE A 445 14.64 -11.84 8.03
C ILE A 445 13.13 -11.73 7.80
N ASP A 446 12.59 -10.55 8.06
CA ASP A 446 11.16 -10.30 7.95
C ASP A 446 10.81 -9.55 6.67
N SER A 447 11.63 -8.57 6.31
CA SER A 447 11.37 -7.76 5.12
C SER A 447 11.96 -8.35 3.85
N SER A 448 11.12 -8.46 2.81
CA SER A 448 11.57 -8.89 1.47
C SER A 448 12.50 -7.90 0.78
N ARG A 449 12.49 -6.61 1.17
CA ARG A 449 13.41 -5.59 0.62
C ARG A 449 14.88 -5.98 0.87
N VAL A 450 15.11 -6.59 2.03
CA VAL A 450 16.42 -6.90 2.57
C VAL A 450 17.02 -8.17 1.92
N VAL A 451 16.19 -9.01 1.30
CA VAL A 451 16.63 -10.19 0.53
C VAL A 451 17.57 -9.79 -0.62
N GLN A 452 17.28 -8.67 -1.31
CA GLN A 452 18.11 -8.19 -2.41
C GLN A 452 19.51 -7.78 -1.96
N GLU A 453 19.63 -7.24 -0.74
CA GLU A 453 20.91 -6.90 -0.14
C GLU A 453 21.71 -8.16 0.21
N LEU A 454 21.05 -9.22 0.72
CA LEU A 454 21.69 -10.52 0.96
C LEU A 454 22.19 -11.16 -0.33
N ASP A 455 21.42 -11.11 -1.43
CA ASP A 455 21.86 -11.60 -2.74
C ASP A 455 23.08 -10.82 -3.25
N TYR A 456 23.11 -9.50 -3.03
CA TYR A 456 24.29 -8.70 -3.34
C TYR A 456 25.49 -9.11 -2.49
N ILE A 457 25.32 -9.30 -1.19
CA ILE A 457 26.36 -9.74 -0.26
C ILE A 457 26.91 -11.12 -0.65
N ASP A 458 26.04 -12.08 -0.97
CA ASP A 458 26.42 -13.41 -1.48
C ASP A 458 27.30 -13.29 -2.73
N SER A 459 26.90 -12.43 -3.68
CA SER A 459 27.67 -12.18 -4.90
C SER A 459 29.06 -11.57 -4.65
N GLN A 460 29.21 -10.78 -3.59
CA GLN A 460 30.50 -10.22 -3.20
C GLN A 460 31.39 -11.30 -2.58
N PHE A 461 30.87 -12.10 -1.65
CA PHE A 461 31.66 -13.16 -1.01
C PHE A 461 32.20 -14.17 -2.00
N ARG A 462 31.43 -14.53 -3.04
CA ARG A 462 31.91 -15.40 -4.12
C ARG A 462 33.08 -14.84 -4.91
N LYS A 463 33.19 -13.51 -5.04
CA LYS A 463 34.32 -12.87 -5.72
C LYS A 463 35.60 -12.89 -4.88
N PHE A 464 35.46 -12.99 -3.56
CA PHE A 464 36.58 -12.90 -2.62
C PHE A 464 37.04 -14.26 -2.07
N GLN A 465 36.31 -15.35 -2.30
CA GLN A 465 36.85 -16.69 -2.05
C GLN A 465 38.00 -16.93 -3.04
N PRO A 466 39.26 -17.05 -2.57
CA PRO A 466 40.34 -17.50 -3.42
C PRO A 466 39.96 -18.88 -3.93
N LEU A 467 40.05 -19.09 -5.24
CA LEU A 467 40.18 -20.45 -5.75
C LEU A 467 41.44 -21.03 -5.07
N GLU A 468 41.27 -21.86 -4.06
CA GLU A 468 42.33 -22.77 -3.62
C GLU A 468 42.57 -23.76 -4.76
N ASP A 469 43.30 -23.29 -5.78
CA ASP A 469 43.86 -24.07 -6.87
C ASP A 469 45.10 -24.78 -6.31
N ASP A 470 44.88 -25.76 -5.45
CA ASP A 470 45.86 -26.80 -5.16
C ASP A 470 45.80 -27.83 -6.29
N SER A 471 46.37 -27.49 -7.45
CA SER A 471 46.94 -28.47 -8.40
C SER A 471 47.57 -27.79 -9.61
N ASP A 472 48.68 -28.35 -10.08
CA ASP A 472 49.39 -28.10 -11.35
C ASP A 472 48.52 -28.33 -12.62
N THR A 473 47.26 -27.93 -12.63
CA THR A 473 46.33 -28.18 -13.73
C THR A 473 46.34 -26.98 -14.70
N PRO A 474 46.63 -27.18 -16.00
CA PRO A 474 46.77 -26.08 -16.95
C PRO A 474 45.47 -25.28 -17.13
N PRO A 475 45.57 -23.97 -17.45
CA PRO A 475 44.45 -23.03 -17.48
C PRO A 475 43.57 -23.29 -18.71
N SER A 476 42.66 -24.25 -18.59
CA SER A 476 41.71 -24.59 -19.65
C SER A 476 40.45 -25.21 -19.06
N GLN A 477 39.78 -24.48 -18.16
CA GLN A 477 38.33 -24.50 -18.01
C GLN A 477 37.92 -23.42 -17.02
N SER A 478 36.88 -22.67 -17.38
CA SER A 478 36.21 -21.69 -16.52
C SER A 478 35.92 -22.26 -15.13
N PRO A 479 35.98 -21.45 -14.06
CA PRO A 479 35.73 -21.91 -12.70
C PRO A 479 34.36 -22.61 -12.62
N PRO A 480 34.23 -23.71 -11.86
CA PRO A 480 32.96 -24.40 -11.69
C PRO A 480 31.94 -23.42 -11.13
N LYS A 481 30.80 -23.26 -11.83
CA LYS A 481 29.63 -22.57 -11.28
C LYS A 481 29.17 -23.35 -10.06
N VAL A 482 29.48 -22.86 -8.87
CA VAL A 482 28.82 -23.31 -7.64
C VAL A 482 27.38 -22.80 -7.73
N GLU A 483 26.47 -23.62 -8.22
CA GLU A 483 25.03 -23.32 -8.24
C GLU A 483 24.47 -23.48 -6.81
N GLY A 484 23.91 -22.39 -6.26
CA GLY A 484 23.30 -22.36 -4.92
C GLY A 484 23.89 -21.29 -4.01
N GLN A 485 23.07 -20.65 -3.16
CA GLN A 485 23.47 -19.59 -2.22
C GLN A 485 24.53 -20.09 -1.22
N LEU A 486 25.48 -19.23 -0.82
CA LEU A 486 26.50 -19.57 0.17
C LEU A 486 25.94 -19.74 1.58
N PHE A 487 24.76 -19.20 1.87
CA PHE A 487 24.07 -19.33 3.15
C PHE A 487 22.57 -19.50 2.88
N LYS A 488 21.83 -20.08 3.84
CA LYS A 488 20.35 -20.18 3.72
C LYS A 488 19.74 -18.87 4.21
N THR A 489 18.75 -18.35 3.47
CA THR A 489 17.90 -17.26 3.92
C THR A 489 16.47 -17.74 4.11
N ILE A 490 15.88 -17.44 5.25
CA ILE A 490 14.47 -17.66 5.56
C ILE A 490 13.85 -16.27 5.67
N CYS A 491 12.91 -15.94 4.77
CA CYS A 491 12.21 -14.67 4.81
C CYS A 491 10.74 -14.89 5.16
N SER A 492 10.29 -14.37 6.30
CA SER A 492 8.93 -14.59 6.79
C SER A 492 7.88 -14.01 5.84
N ALA A 493 8.08 -12.79 5.33
CA ALA A 493 7.17 -12.20 4.35
C ALA A 493 7.04 -13.02 3.05
N VAL A 494 8.11 -13.67 2.60
CA VAL A 494 8.08 -14.55 1.41
C VAL A 494 7.24 -15.79 1.69
N ILE A 495 7.48 -16.44 2.82
CA ILE A 495 6.76 -17.64 3.26
C ILE A 495 5.27 -17.34 3.41
N TYR A 496 4.92 -16.25 4.10
CA TYR A 496 3.54 -15.83 4.33
C TYR A 496 2.81 -15.46 3.03
N ASP A 497 3.44 -14.69 2.13
CA ASP A 497 2.83 -14.37 0.84
C ASP A 497 2.65 -15.63 -0.02
N ASP A 498 3.59 -16.58 0.04
CA ASP A 498 3.47 -17.84 -0.70
C ASP A 498 2.35 -18.73 -0.16
N LEU A 499 2.13 -18.79 1.15
CA LEU A 499 0.98 -19.48 1.74
C LEU A 499 -0.34 -18.80 1.38
N LEU A 500 -0.43 -17.47 1.52
CA LEU A 500 -1.63 -16.72 1.09
C LEU A 500 -1.90 -16.90 -0.41
N ARG A 501 -0.84 -16.90 -1.23
CA ARG A 501 -0.93 -17.21 -2.67
C ARG A 501 -1.43 -18.62 -2.91
N GLN A 502 -0.92 -19.60 -2.18
CA GLN A 502 -1.34 -21.00 -2.31
C GLN A 502 -2.83 -21.16 -1.98
N VAL A 503 -3.31 -20.52 -0.90
CA VAL A 503 -4.74 -20.48 -0.56
C VAL A 503 -5.56 -19.84 -1.69
N ARG A 504 -5.15 -18.68 -2.23
CA ARG A 504 -5.83 -18.05 -3.38
C ARG A 504 -5.90 -18.98 -4.60
N ILE A 505 -4.81 -19.69 -4.91
CA ILE A 505 -4.77 -20.64 -6.03
C ILE A 505 -5.73 -21.81 -5.77
N TRP A 506 -5.76 -22.38 -4.57
CA TRP A 506 -6.71 -23.44 -4.23
C TRP A 506 -8.17 -22.96 -4.28
N THR A 507 -8.46 -21.75 -3.80
CA THR A 507 -9.78 -21.13 -3.93
C THR A 507 -10.17 -20.99 -5.41
N ARG A 508 -9.27 -20.56 -6.29
CA ARG A 508 -9.52 -20.51 -7.75
C ARG A 508 -9.74 -21.89 -8.37
N MET A 509 -9.11 -22.93 -7.84
CA MET A 509 -9.35 -24.31 -8.26
C MET A 509 -10.72 -24.84 -7.83
N GLY A 510 -11.45 -24.12 -6.96
CA GLY A 510 -12.79 -24.48 -6.50
C GLY A 510 -12.79 -25.32 -5.22
N TYR A 511 -11.64 -25.49 -4.55
CA TYR A 511 -11.59 -26.15 -3.24
C TYR A 511 -12.35 -25.33 -2.21
N LYS A 512 -13.10 -26.03 -1.35
CA LYS A 512 -13.88 -25.39 -0.28
C LYS A 512 -12.95 -25.00 0.87
N PRO A 513 -13.27 -23.94 1.63
CA PRO A 513 -12.40 -23.46 2.73
C PRO A 513 -11.99 -24.54 3.74
N TYR A 514 -12.91 -25.42 4.13
CA TYR A 514 -12.60 -26.51 5.07
C TYR A 514 -11.61 -27.54 4.51
N GLU A 515 -11.59 -27.76 3.19
CA GLU A 515 -10.62 -28.66 2.53
C GLU A 515 -9.23 -28.03 2.54
N ILE A 516 -9.17 -26.72 2.27
CA ILE A 516 -7.93 -25.94 2.34
C ILE A 516 -7.39 -25.92 3.78
N GLN A 517 -8.23 -25.65 4.77
CA GLN A 517 -7.83 -25.66 6.18
C GLN A 517 -7.29 -27.02 6.60
N ARG A 518 -7.98 -28.10 6.21
CA ARG A 518 -7.53 -29.46 6.51
C ARG A 518 -6.14 -29.75 5.92
N GLU A 519 -5.89 -29.34 4.68
CA GLU A 519 -4.59 -29.51 4.04
C GLU A 519 -3.48 -28.73 4.75
N LEU A 520 -3.74 -27.48 5.13
CA LEU A 520 -2.80 -26.67 5.92
C LEU A 520 -2.50 -27.35 7.26
N ASN A 521 -3.54 -27.84 7.95
CA ASN A 521 -3.39 -28.53 9.23
C ASN A 521 -2.56 -29.82 9.09
N LEU A 522 -2.79 -30.60 8.04
CA LEU A 522 -2.02 -31.82 7.77
C LEU A 522 -0.55 -31.52 7.45
N ARG A 523 -0.29 -30.46 6.67
CA ARG A 523 1.08 -30.06 6.30
C ARG A 523 1.92 -29.69 7.51
N PHE A 524 1.33 -29.03 8.51
CA PHE A 524 2.03 -28.54 9.70
C PHE A 524 1.76 -29.38 10.96
N ALA A 525 1.06 -30.51 10.84
CA ALA A 525 0.74 -31.39 11.95
C ALA A 525 1.96 -31.81 12.81
N PRO A 526 3.15 -32.11 12.24
CA PRO A 526 4.32 -32.44 13.05
C PRO A 526 4.78 -31.28 13.94
N ILE A 527 4.76 -30.05 13.41
CA ILE A 527 5.12 -28.85 14.15
C ILE A 527 4.08 -28.54 15.22
N PHE A 528 2.82 -28.77 14.89
CA PHE A 528 1.74 -28.58 15.83
C PHE A 528 1.82 -29.51 17.04
N ALA A 529 2.12 -30.78 16.82
CA ALA A 529 2.33 -31.74 17.91
C ALA A 529 3.44 -31.29 18.88
N ILE A 530 4.55 -30.76 18.35
CA ILE A 530 5.65 -30.25 19.17
C ILE A 530 5.18 -29.07 20.03
N GLN A 531 4.47 -28.12 19.44
CA GLN A 531 4.02 -26.92 20.15
C GLN A 531 2.93 -27.23 21.19
N ASP A 532 2.05 -28.20 20.95
CA ASP A 532 1.03 -28.63 21.91
C ASP A 532 1.64 -29.31 23.14
N GLU A 533 2.73 -30.07 22.96
CA GLU A 533 3.52 -30.62 24.06
C GLU A 533 4.14 -29.52 24.94
N LEU A 534 4.61 -28.42 24.33
CA LEU A 534 5.20 -27.30 25.06
C LEU A 534 4.18 -26.57 25.93
N ASN A 535 3.02 -26.25 25.36
CA ASN A 535 1.94 -25.60 26.10
C ASN A 535 1.44 -26.44 27.27
N THR A 536 1.50 -27.78 27.17
CA THR A 536 1.08 -28.67 28.26
C THR A 536 2.06 -28.66 29.43
N GLN A 537 3.38 -28.50 29.16
CA GLN A 537 4.41 -28.48 30.20
C GLN A 537 4.44 -27.16 30.99
N GLU A 538 4.22 -26.02 30.34
CA GLU A 538 4.14 -24.73 31.04
C GLU A 538 2.98 -24.72 32.06
N ILE A 539 1.85 -25.34 31.73
CA ILE A 539 0.70 -25.43 32.64
C ILE A 539 1.01 -26.29 33.88
N THR A 540 1.82 -27.34 33.74
CA THR A 540 2.22 -28.17 34.87
C THR A 540 3.25 -27.48 35.76
N ASP A 541 4.19 -26.74 35.17
CA ASP A 541 5.23 -26.03 35.93
C ASP A 541 4.70 -24.77 36.66
N GLU A 542 3.60 -24.17 36.21
CA GLU A 542 2.91 -23.09 36.95
C GLU A 542 1.96 -23.58 38.05
N ALA A 543 1.58 -24.86 38.02
CA ALA A 543 0.64 -25.45 39.00
C ALA A 543 1.33 -26.03 40.24
N ASP A 544 2.63 -26.32 40.14
CA ASP A 544 3.53 -26.77 41.22
C ASP A 544 4.27 -25.58 41.87
#